data_AF-A0AAX3NRT2-F1
#
_entry.id   AF-A0AAX3NRT2-F1
#
_cell.length_a   1.000
_cell.length_b   1.000
_cell.length_c   1.000
_cell.angle_alpha   90.00
_cell.angle_beta   90.00
_cell.angle_gamma   90.00
#
_symmetry.space_group_name_H-M   'P 1'
#
loop_
_entity.id
_entity.type
_entity.pdbx_description
1 polymer ?
#
loop_
_entity_poly.entity_id
_entity_poly.type
_entity_poly.pdbx_seq_one_letter_code
_entity_poly.pdbx_strand_id
1 'polypeptide(L)'
;MLKPILVQLREALAELPYFTHIDNQHDYESALALIDELVDDYDNNVQLLDLLAASIERWEDNAEEFAEFNRRVAAIPASSST
;
A
#
# COMPACT_ATOMS: atom_id res chain seq x y z
N MET A 1 12.62 22.94 18.15
CA MET A 1 12.58 21.54 18.63
C MET A 1 11.44 20.84 17.90
N LEU A 2 11.65 19.61 17.41
CA LEU A 2 10.59 18.83 16.74
C LEU A 2 9.49 18.44 17.74
N LYS A 3 8.24 18.36 17.28
CA LYS A 3 7.13 17.89 18.13
C LYS A 3 7.35 16.40 18.46
N PRO A 4 7.13 15.95 19.70
CA PRO A 4 7.35 14.54 20.08
C PRO A 4 6.61 13.55 19.19
N ILE A 5 5.38 13.88 18.78
CA ILE A 5 4.57 13.04 17.90
C ILE A 5 5.22 12.80 16.53
N LEU A 6 5.99 13.76 16.00
CA LEU A 6 6.69 13.60 14.72
C LEU A 6 7.88 12.66 14.84
N VAL A 7 8.50 12.60 16.03
CA VAL A 7 9.59 11.65 16.31
C VAL A 7 9.02 10.24 16.42
N GLN A 8 7.93 10.06 17.17
CA GLN A 8 7.24 8.78 17.32
C GLN A 8 6.73 8.25 15.99
N LEU A 9 6.11 9.10 15.16
CA LEU A 9 5.64 8.71 13.83
C LEU A 9 6.79 8.23 12.94
N ARG A 10 7.91 8.96 12.92
CA ARG A 10 9.08 8.55 12.14
C ARG A 10 9.63 7.21 12.58
N GLU A 11 9.70 6.96 13.89
CA GLU A 11 10.19 5.69 14.45
C GLU A 11 9.24 4.54 14.10
N ALA A 12 7.93 4.73 14.26
CA ALA A 12 6.93 3.72 13.87
C ALA A 12 6.99 3.40 12.37
N LEU A 13 7.12 4.41 11.51
CA LEU A 13 7.25 4.21 10.05
C LEU A 13 8.58 3.55 9.66
N ALA A 14 9.64 3.69 10.48
CA ALA A 14 10.90 3.01 10.25
C ALA A 14 10.83 1.51 10.59
N GLU A 15 9.96 1.11 11.52
CA GLU A 15 9.69 -0.30 11.84
C GLU A 15 8.78 -0.97 10.81
N LEU A 16 7.96 -0.18 10.10
CA LEU A 16 6.99 -0.67 9.12
C LEU A 16 7.20 0.07 7.78
N PRO A 17 8.35 -0.15 7.10
CA PRO A 17 8.76 0.66 5.94
C PRO A 17 7.74 0.59 4.78
N TYR A 18 7.03 -0.53 4.65
CA TYR A 18 6.01 -0.80 3.64
C TYR A 18 4.78 0.11 3.72
N PHE A 19 4.54 0.82 4.83
CA PHE A 19 3.56 1.93 4.86
C PHE A 19 3.94 3.08 3.92
N THR A 20 5.23 3.24 3.63
CA THR A 20 5.72 4.35 2.79
C THR A 20 6.19 3.87 1.43
N HIS A 21 6.92 2.75 1.40
CA HIS A 21 7.50 2.19 0.20
C HIS A 21 7.69 0.68 0.32
N ILE A 22 7.33 -0.04 -0.74
CA ILE A 22 7.55 -1.47 -0.89
C ILE A 22 8.70 -1.62 -1.88
N ASP A 23 9.81 -2.21 -1.44
CA ASP A 23 11.01 -2.37 -2.27
C ASP A 23 11.10 -3.75 -2.92
N ASN A 24 10.37 -4.73 -2.37
CA ASN A 24 10.47 -6.13 -2.75
C ASN A 24 9.21 -6.92 -2.39
N GLN A 25 9.16 -8.17 -2.86
CA GLN A 25 8.05 -9.09 -2.64
C GLN A 25 7.75 -9.36 -1.15
N HIS A 26 8.76 -9.40 -0.29
CA HIS A 26 8.54 -9.64 1.14
C HIS A 26 7.84 -8.45 1.82
N ASP A 27 8.20 -7.23 1.44
CA ASP A 27 7.52 -6.01 1.91
C ASP A 27 6.06 -6.00 1.41
N TYR A 28 5.82 -6.42 0.17
CA TYR A 28 4.50 -6.51 -0.42
C TYR A 28 3.61 -7.52 0.34
N GLU A 29 4.12 -8.73 0.60
CA GLU A 29 3.42 -9.74 1.41
C GLU A 29 3.14 -9.26 2.83
N SER A 30 4.09 -8.55 3.44
CA SER A 30 3.91 -7.95 4.78
C SER A 30 2.82 -6.88 4.79
N ALA A 31 2.75 -6.06 3.74
CA ALA A 31 1.72 -5.05 3.58
C ALA A 31 0.32 -5.68 3.42
N LEU A 32 0.21 -6.78 2.65
CA LEU A 32 -1.05 -7.52 2.50
C LEU A 32 -1.49 -8.16 3.82
N ALA A 33 -0.58 -8.80 4.55
CA ALA A 33 -0.88 -9.38 5.85
C ALA A 33 -1.35 -8.31 6.85
N LEU A 34 -0.76 -7.11 6.81
CA LEU A 34 -1.21 -6.02 7.67
C LEU A 34 -2.58 -5.47 7.27
N ILE A 35 -2.95 -5.47 5.98
CA ILE A 35 -4.33 -5.16 5.59
C ILE A 35 -5.31 -6.11 6.27
N ASP A 36 -5.04 -7.42 6.25
CA ASP A 36 -5.89 -8.42 6.89
C ASP A 36 -6.08 -8.16 8.39
N GLU A 37 -5.04 -7.69 9.08
CA GLU A 37 -5.15 -7.29 10.50
C GLU A 37 -5.94 -5.99 10.70
N LEU A 38 -5.74 -4.99 9.84
CA LEU A 38 -6.34 -3.67 10.02
C LEU A 38 -7.84 -3.65 9.67
N VAL A 39 -8.30 -4.52 8.76
CA VAL A 39 -9.72 -4.59 8.39
C VAL A 39 -10.61 -5.10 9.52
N ASP A 40 -10.05 -5.80 10.52
CA ASP A 40 -10.80 -6.25 11.71
C ASP A 40 -11.39 -5.06 12.50
N ASP A 41 -10.74 -3.90 12.47
CA ASP A 41 -11.24 -2.63 13.01
C ASP A 41 -11.19 -1.51 11.95
N TYR A 42 -11.85 -1.79 10.82
CA TYR A 42 -11.85 -0.93 9.63
C TYR A 42 -12.11 0.55 9.93
N ASP A 43 -13.17 0.86 10.69
CA ASP A 43 -13.61 2.24 10.94
C ASP A 43 -12.54 3.07 11.66
N ASN A 44 -11.76 2.46 12.54
CA ASN A 44 -10.65 3.14 13.24
C ASN A 44 -9.36 3.15 12.42
N ASN A 45 -9.21 2.20 11.47
CA ASN A 45 -7.99 2.00 10.72
C ASN A 45 -8.02 2.56 9.29
N VAL A 46 -9.10 3.21 8.86
CA VAL A 46 -9.27 3.76 7.49
C VAL A 46 -8.03 4.51 7.00
N GLN A 47 -7.44 5.36 7.84
CA GLN A 47 -6.27 6.16 7.44
C GLN A 47 -5.01 5.31 7.21
N LEU A 48 -4.84 4.24 7.99
CA LEU A 48 -3.72 3.31 7.83
C LEU A 48 -3.93 2.44 6.59
N LEU A 49 -5.17 1.97 6.38
CA LEU A 49 -5.57 1.22 5.20
C LEU A 49 -5.36 2.03 3.92
N ASP A 50 -5.78 3.30 3.89
CA ASP A 50 -5.56 4.19 2.75
C ASP A 50 -4.06 4.37 2.43
N LEU A 51 -3.23 4.52 3.48
CA LEU A 51 -1.78 4.68 3.32
C LEU A 51 -1.12 3.40 2.77
N LEU A 52 -1.50 2.23 3.31
CA LEU A 52 -1.04 0.92 2.83
C LEU A 52 -1.49 0.66 1.39
N ALA A 53 -2.76 0.90 1.08
CA ALA A 53 -3.32 0.72 -0.25
C ALA A 53 -2.57 1.56 -1.28
N ALA A 54 -2.27 2.83 -0.96
CA ALA A 54 -1.49 3.68 -1.84
C ALA A 54 -0.04 3.19 -2.02
N SER A 55 0.55 2.56 -1.00
CA SER A 55 1.91 1.97 -1.10
C SER A 55 1.90 0.73 -1.99
N ILE A 56 0.91 -0.14 -1.81
CA ILE A 56 0.67 -1.34 -2.62
C ILE A 56 0.41 -0.98 -4.08
N GLU A 57 -0.49 -0.05 -4.37
CA GLU A 57 -0.81 0.38 -5.73
C GLU A 57 0.45 0.85 -6.47
N ARG A 58 1.31 1.65 -5.80
CA ARG A 58 2.59 2.09 -6.38
C ARG A 58 3.52 0.91 -6.71
N TRP A 59 3.55 -0.14 -5.89
CA TRP A 59 4.33 -1.34 -6.18
C TRP A 59 3.74 -2.10 -7.37
N GLU A 60 2.45 -2.39 -7.33
CA GLU A 60 1.74 -3.16 -8.37
C GLU A 60 1.82 -2.47 -9.73
N ASP A 61 1.82 -1.14 -9.79
CA ASP A 61 1.96 -0.38 -11.05
C ASP A 61 3.33 -0.56 -11.72
N ASN A 62 4.39 -0.79 -10.93
CA ASN A 62 5.78 -0.69 -11.40
C ASN A 62 6.56 -2.01 -11.35
N ALA A 63 6.15 -2.97 -10.51
CA ALA A 63 6.87 -4.21 -10.32
C ALA A 63 6.77 -5.13 -11.55
N GLU A 64 7.89 -5.80 -11.88
CA GLU A 64 7.99 -6.63 -13.08
C GLU A 64 6.98 -7.78 -13.09
N GLU A 65 6.67 -8.35 -11.93
CA GLU A 65 5.70 -9.43 -11.76
C GLU A 65 4.27 -9.03 -12.14
N PHE A 66 3.92 -7.76 -12.02
CA PHE A 66 2.62 -7.21 -12.43
C PHE A 66 2.61 -6.67 -13.86
N ALA A 67 3.75 -6.60 -14.54
CA ALA A 67 3.84 -5.96 -15.86
C ALA A 67 2.92 -6.60 -16.91
N GLU A 68 2.79 -7.94 -16.93
CA GLU A 68 1.86 -8.60 -17.85
C GLU A 68 0.40 -8.31 -17.49
N PHE A 69 0.07 -8.37 -16.20
CA PHE A 69 -1.26 -8.06 -15.70
C PHE A 69 -1.65 -6.62 -16.06
N ASN A 70 -0.79 -5.65 -15.79
CA ASN A 70 -1.02 -4.23 -16.08
C ASN A 70 -1.23 -3.98 -17.58
N ARG A 71 -0.44 -4.64 -18.45
CA ARG A 71 -0.67 -4.58 -19.90
C ARG A 71 -2.04 -5.10 -20.30
N ARG A 72 -2.51 -6.19 -19.68
CA ARG A 72 -3.82 -6.77 -19.96
C ARG A 72 -4.95 -5.87 -19.46
N VAL A 73 -4.83 -5.32 -18.25
CA VAL A 73 -5.81 -4.38 -17.68
C VAL A 73 -5.93 -3.12 -18.55
N ALA A 74 -4.80 -2.54 -18.98
CA ALA A 74 -4.80 -1.37 -19.86
C ALA A 74 -5.42 -1.62 -21.24
N ALA A 75 -5.46 -2.89 -21.69
CA ALA A 75 -6.07 -3.29 -22.94
C ALA A 75 -7.58 -3.56 -22.83
N ILE A 76 -8.15 -3.59 -21.62
CA ILE A 76 -9.59 -3.71 -21.42
C ILE A 76 -10.21 -2.37 -21.82
N PRO A 77 -11.04 -2.32 -22.89
CA PRO A 77 -11.73 -1.09 -23.24
C PRO A 77 -12.58 -0.67 -22.05
N ALA A 78 -12.40 0.56 -21.57
CA ALA A 78 -13.29 1.13 -20.56
C ALA A 78 -14.72 0.89 -21.05
N SER A 79 -15.51 0.14 -20.29
CA SER A 79 -16.90 -0.16 -20.64
C SER A 79 -17.55 1.18 -20.98
N SER A 80 -17.84 1.38 -22.26
CA SER A 80 -18.55 2.54 -22.76
C SER A 80 -19.95 2.41 -22.20
N SER A 81 -20.14 2.91 -20.98
CA SER A 81 -21.43 3.00 -20.33
C SER A 81 -22.23 4.01 -21.15
N THR A 82 -23.00 3.47 -22.10
CA THR A 82 -24.03 4.16 -22.88
C THR A 82 -25.37 3.88 -22.23
#